data_AF-A0A2D3VZC2-F1
#
_entry.id   AF-A0A2D3VZC2-F1
#
_cell.length_a   1.000
_cell.length_b   1.000
_cell.length_c   1.000
_cell.angle_alpha   90.00
_cell.angle_beta   90.00
_cell.angle_gamma   90.00
#
_symmetry.space_group_name_H-M   'P 1'
#
loop_
_entity.id
_entity.type
_entity.pdbx_description
1 polymer ?
#
loop_
_entity_poly.entity_id
_entity_poly.type
_entity_poly.pdbx_seq_one_letter_code
_entity_poly.pdbx_strand_id
1 'polypeptide(L)' 'MGKITESDIRESIADALQYISYYHPKDFVEGMVKAYEVETSDSAKNAIGQILINSKMCAIGHRPLCQDTGS' A
#
# COMPACT_ATOMS: atom_id res chain seq x y z
N MET A 1 -2.84 16.00 -29.04
CA MET A 1 -3.26 14.80 -28.28
C MET A 1 -3.61 13.69 -29.25
N GLY A 2 -3.15 12.46 -29.00
CA GLY A 2 -3.61 11.28 -29.72
C GLY A 2 -5.01 10.85 -29.26
N LYS A 3 -5.67 10.00 -30.06
CA LYS A 3 -6.96 9.38 -29.71
C LYS A 3 -6.72 8.29 -28.65
N ILE A 4 -7.44 8.36 -27.53
CA ILE A 4 -7.42 7.30 -26.51
C ILE A 4 -8.15 6.07 -27.05
N THR A 5 -7.54 4.90 -26.86
CA THR A 5 -8.03 3.60 -27.29
C THR A 5 -8.50 2.76 -26.10
N GLU A 6 -9.18 1.65 -26.39
CA GLU A 6 -9.55 0.68 -25.36
C GLU A 6 -8.32 0.07 -24.66
N SER A 7 -7.21 -0.16 -25.39
CA SER A 7 -6.00 -0.73 -24.80
C SER A 7 -5.39 0.21 -23.77
N ASP A 8 -5.37 1.52 -24.06
CA ASP A 8 -4.85 2.54 -23.13
C ASP A 8 -5.60 2.49 -21.79
N ILE A 9 -6.93 2.30 -21.84
CA ILE A 9 -7.77 2.21 -20.63
C ILE A 9 -7.47 0.92 -19.87
N ARG A 10 -7.44 -0.22 -20.56
CA ARG A 10 -7.18 -1.53 -19.94
C ARG A 10 -5.82 -1.58 -19.26
N GLU A 11 -4.78 -1.11 -19.95
CA GLU A 11 -3.41 -1.07 -19.42
C GLU A 11 -3.32 -0.11 -18.24
N SER A 12 -3.89 1.10 -18.36
CA SER A 12 -3.91 2.05 -17.25
C SER A 12 -4.61 1.52 -16.01
N ILE A 13 -5.72 0.78 -16.15
CA ILE A 13 -6.42 0.19 -15.01
C ILE A 13 -5.60 -0.97 -14.41
N ALA A 14 -5.06 -1.85 -15.25
CA ALA A 14 -4.22 -2.95 -14.78
C ALA A 14 -3.00 -2.45 -13.99
N ASP A 15 -2.32 -1.42 -14.50
CA ASP A 15 -1.17 -0.81 -13.84
C ASP A 15 -1.56 -0.14 -12.52
N ALA A 16 -2.68 0.59 -12.51
CA ALA A 16 -3.18 1.24 -11.30
C ALA A 16 -3.53 0.22 -10.21
N LEU A 17 -4.27 -0.84 -10.57
CA LEU A 17 -4.64 -1.92 -9.65
C LEU A 17 -3.40 -2.66 -9.15
N GLN A 18 -2.44 -2.92 -10.03
CA GLN A 18 -1.20 -3.57 -9.65
C GLN A 18 -0.39 -2.70 -8.68
N TYR A 19 -0.31 -1.39 -8.94
CA TYR A 19 0.37 -0.44 -8.07
C TYR A 19 -0.26 -0.40 -6.68
N ILE A 20 -1.57 -0.18 -6.56
CA ILE A 20 -2.23 -0.06 -5.25
C ILE A 20 -2.20 -1.36 -4.44
N SER A 21 -2.04 -2.52 -5.10
CA SER A 21 -1.91 -3.80 -4.40
C SER A 21 -0.61 -3.90 -3.58
N TYR A 22 0.43 -3.12 -3.91
CA TYR A 22 1.76 -3.21 -3.30
C TYR A 22 2.11 -2.02 -2.41
N TYR A 23 1.52 -0.86 -2.67
CA TYR A 23 1.90 0.40 -2.05
C TYR A 23 0.78 0.98 -1.19
N HIS A 24 1.10 1.27 0.07
CA HIS A 24 0.29 2.21 0.84
C HIS A 24 0.59 3.65 0.40
N PRO A 25 -0.41 4.54 0.40
CA PRO A 25 -0.22 5.97 0.22
C PRO A 25 0.76 6.58 1.23
N LYS A 26 1.45 7.65 0.84
CA LYS A 26 2.48 8.31 1.67
C LYS A 26 1.89 8.81 3.00
N ASP A 27 0.72 9.42 2.96
CA ASP A 27 0.00 9.95 4.12
C ASP A 27 -0.41 8.84 5.09
N PHE A 28 -0.81 7.66 4.58
CA PHE A 28 -1.04 6.49 5.43
C PHE A 28 0.22 6.08 6.19
N VAL A 29 1.36 5.96 5.48
CA VAL A 29 2.64 5.58 6.10
C VAL A 29 3.09 6.61 7.13
N GLU A 30 3.03 7.90 6.80
CA GLU A 30 3.38 8.98 7.73
C GLU A 30 2.48 8.98 8.97
N GLY A 31 1.17 8.74 8.79
CA GLY A 31 0.21 8.59 9.88
C GLY A 31 0.55 7.40 10.80
N MET A 32 0.90 6.25 10.20
CA MET A 32 1.28 5.05 10.95
C MET A 32 2.60 5.22 11.71
N VAL A 33 3.59 5.91 11.13
CA VAL A 33 4.84 6.24 11.84
C VAL A 33 4.56 7.14 13.04
N LYS A 34 3.78 8.21 12.86
CA LYS A 34 3.39 9.10 13.96
C LYS A 34 2.65 8.34 15.06
N ALA A 35 1.75 7.43 14.69
CA ALA A 35 1.04 6.58 15.65
C ALA A 35 2.01 5.68 16.42
N TYR A 36 2.97 5.05 15.74
CA TYR A 36 4.00 4.21 16.37
C TYR A 36 4.83 4.98 17.42
N GLU A 37 5.21 6.22 17.11
CA GLU A 37 6.02 7.06 17.98
C GLU A 37 5.32 7.39 19.29
N VAL A 38 4.04 7.75 19.24
CA VAL A 38 3.26 8.20 20.41
C VAL A 38 2.51 7.09 21.14
N GLU A 39 2.35 5.91 20.54
CA GLU A 39 1.63 4.80 21.16
C GLU A 39 2.37 4.28 22.40
N THR A 40 1.60 4.05 23.47
CA THR A 40 2.07 3.65 24.81
C THR A 40 1.73 2.20 25.14
N SER A 41 0.71 1.62 24.51
CA SER A 41 0.39 0.20 24.64
C SER A 41 1.36 -0.64 23.82
N ASP A 42 2.12 -1.51 24.49
CA ASP A 42 3.12 -2.37 23.84
C ASP A 42 2.51 -3.25 22.74
N SER A 43 1.31 -3.80 22.96
CA SER A 43 0.65 -4.64 21.96
C SER A 43 0.23 -3.84 20.73
N ALA A 44 -0.33 -2.64 20.92
CA ALA A 44 -0.73 -1.77 19.84
C ALA A 44 0.49 -1.23 19.06
N LYS A 45 1.54 -0.80 19.78
CA LYS A 45 2.79 -0.33 19.18
C LYS A 45 3.43 -1.41 18.31
N ASN A 46 3.44 -2.66 18.79
CA ASN A 46 3.92 -3.81 18.02
C ASN A 46 3.07 -4.05 16.76
N ALA A 47 1.75 -3.98 16.85
CA ALA A 47 0.85 -4.15 15.71
C ALA A 47 1.10 -3.06 14.63
N ILE A 48 1.21 -1.80 15.03
CA ILE A 48 1.55 -0.69 14.12
C ILE A 48 2.91 -0.95 13.46
N GLY A 49 3.90 -1.38 14.23
CA GLY A 49 5.22 -1.74 13.73
C GLY A 49 5.17 -2.85 12.67
N GLN A 50 4.36 -3.89 12.88
CA GLN A 50 4.17 -4.96 11.90
C GLN A 50 3.51 -4.47 10.61
N ILE A 51 2.54 -3.54 10.68
CA ILE A 51 1.93 -2.94 9.49
C ILE A 51 2.96 -2.15 8.69
N LEU A 52 3.82 -1.37 9.36
CA LEU A 52 4.89 -0.61 8.71
C LEU A 52 5.93 -1.54 8.05
N ILE A 53 6.35 -2.60 8.75
CA ILE A 53 7.25 -3.62 8.20
C ILE A 53 6.62 -4.28 6.97
N ASN A 54 5.35 -4.69 7.06
CA ASN A 54 4.65 -5.30 5.93
C ASN A 54 4.59 -4.35 4.72
N SER A 55 4.26 -3.08 4.96
CA SER A 55 4.23 -2.04 3.92
C SER A 55 5.57 -1.95 3.17
N LYS A 56 6.68 -1.94 3.91
CA LYS A 56 8.04 -1.93 3.33
C LYS A 56 8.33 -3.20 2.52
N MET A 57 7.98 -4.36 3.07
CA MET A 57 8.23 -5.65 2.41
C MET A 57 7.41 -5.79 1.12
N CYS A 58 6.17 -5.31 1.10
CA CYS A 58 5.30 -5.33 -0.07
C CYS A 58 5.80 -4.42 -1.19
N ALA A 59 6.24 -3.20 -0.84
CA ALA A 59 6.85 -2.27 -1.78
C ALA A 59 8.14 -2.82 -2.43
N ILE A 60 9.04 -3.43 -1.65
CA ILE A 60 10.29 -3.99 -2.17
C ILE A 60 10.04 -5.27 -2.98
N GLY A 61 9.16 -6.14 -2.47
CA GLY A 61 8.91 -7.45 -3.04
C GLY A 61 7.92 -7.46 -4.19
N HIS A 62 7.26 -6.34 -4.49
CA HIS A 62 6.11 -6.28 -5.40
C HIS A 62 5.12 -7.41 -5.09
N ARG A 63 4.78 -7.55 -3.81
CA ARG A 63 3.83 -8.55 -3.31
C ARG A 63 2.60 -7.87 -2.73
N PRO A 64 1.41 -8.48 -2.81
CA PRO A 64 0.19 -7.91 -2.26
C PRO A 64 0.34 -7.53 -0.78
N LEU A 65 -0.23 -6.38 -0.39
CA LEU A 65 -0.27 -5.89 0.99
C LEU A 65 -1.06 -6.81 1.92
N CYS A 66 -2.10 -7.46 1.39
CA CYS A 66 -3.02 -8.33 2.10
C CYS A 66 -3.28 -9.60 1.27
N GLN A 67 -3.63 -10.70 1.94
CA GLN A 67 -4.11 -11.91 1.28
C GLN A 67 -5.43 -11.68 0.51
N ASP A 68 -6.24 -10.72 0.97
CA ASP A 68 -7.42 -10.25 0.28
C ASP A 68 -7.07 -8.98 -0.51
N THR A 69 -7.11 -9.09 -1.84
CA THR A 69 -6.75 -8.00 -2.76
C THR A 69 -7.92 -7.13 -3.16
N GLY A 70 -9.11 -7.33 -2.57
CA GLY A 70 -10.34 -6.67 -2.98
C GLY A 70 -11.03 -7.35 -4.16
N SER A 71 -12.22 -6.85 -4.52
CA SER A 71 -13.11 -7.35 -5.58
C SER A 71 -13.22 -6.36 -6.74
#